data_AF-A0A7Z0HBA1-F1
#
_entry.id   AF-A0A7Z0HBA1-F1
#
_cell.length_a   1.000
_cell.length_b   1.000
_cell.length_c   1.000
_cell.angle_alpha   90.00
_cell.angle_beta   90.00
_cell.angle_gamma   90.00
#
_symmetry.space_group_name_H-M   'P 1'
#
loop_
_entity.id
_entity.type
_entity.pdbx_description
1 polymer ?
#
loop_
_entity_poly.entity_id
_entity_poly.type
_entity_poly.pdbx_seq_one_letter_code
_entity_poly.pdbx_strand_id
1 'polypeptide(L)'
;MHTTTQTDDKSISADLFSIKVSQRRSIAMLTGSLLLSAVSMSVNAGSFLSSTEYLPYQLPSNIQETCDKRDNCPEIEVKYLKSSQNWIDEIANARIDNLVVNSQMTESAPIKGESSEKEVTAALDSFVSSQFRDMPDDVSWGYNLMVAPNYLGHVDDFELFEISSYIYTGGAHGMPYSEYLVFDPSTKKQVMLDDMLISGQKPRFEALAYDAYKVWVKTVAEDVNSYEKNWPFTLSDNVTLTDKGVSIRYQHYSIGPYAYGMPILNIPYNKLDKVIKPHFIPK
;
A
#
# COMPACT_ATOMS: atom_id res chain seq x y z
N MET A 1 26.88 22.27 -43.46
CA MET A 1 25.70 22.99 -43.99
C MET A 1 25.04 23.70 -42.82
N HIS A 2 25.32 25.00 -42.70
CA HIS A 2 24.63 25.91 -41.77
C HIS A 2 23.30 26.33 -42.40
N THR A 3 22.24 26.40 -41.59
CA THR A 3 21.28 27.51 -41.70
C THR A 3 20.58 27.72 -40.36
N THR A 4 20.74 28.95 -39.87
CA THR A 4 20.15 29.61 -38.71
C THR A 4 18.96 30.47 -39.17
N THR A 5 17.95 30.68 -38.32
CA THR A 5 17.05 31.86 -38.22
C THR A 5 16.13 31.58 -37.02
N GLN A 6 16.09 32.25 -35.85
CA GLN A 6 16.08 33.65 -35.40
C GLN A 6 14.94 34.53 -35.96
N THR A 7 14.04 34.94 -35.06
CA THR A 7 13.33 36.24 -34.92
C THR A 7 12.62 36.22 -33.55
N ASP A 8 13.04 36.95 -32.51
CA ASP A 8 12.93 38.40 -32.20
C ASP A 8 11.55 38.85 -31.65
N ASP A 9 11.50 38.90 -30.31
CA ASP A 9 11.24 40.05 -29.42
C ASP A 9 10.15 41.11 -29.74
N LYS A 10 9.28 41.38 -28.75
CA LYS A 10 8.89 42.74 -28.33
C LYS A 10 8.03 42.78 -27.06
N SER A 11 8.62 43.37 -26.01
CA SER A 11 7.99 43.94 -24.81
C SER A 11 7.10 45.16 -25.11
N ILE A 12 6.03 45.37 -24.34
CA ILE A 12 5.55 46.73 -23.95
C ILE A 12 4.92 46.67 -22.54
N SER A 13 5.34 47.60 -21.69
CA SER A 13 4.88 47.85 -20.31
C SER A 13 3.92 49.05 -20.21
N ALA A 14 3.19 49.08 -19.09
CA ALA A 14 3.00 50.21 -18.16
C ALA A 14 1.65 50.97 -18.09
N ASP A 15 1.39 51.34 -16.83
CA ASP A 15 0.61 52.45 -16.24
C ASP A 15 -0.89 52.26 -15.94
N LEU A 16 -1.31 52.15 -14.66
CA LEU A 16 -1.45 53.17 -13.57
C LEU A 16 -2.59 54.16 -13.79
N PHE A 17 -3.65 54.08 -12.97
CA PHE A 17 -4.40 55.26 -12.52
C PHE A 17 -5.05 55.03 -11.13
N SER A 18 -4.87 56.04 -10.28
CA SER A 18 -5.29 56.14 -8.87
C SER A 18 -6.35 57.24 -8.75
N ILE A 19 -7.43 57.06 -7.96
CA ILE A 19 -8.29 58.17 -7.50
C ILE A 19 -8.73 57.97 -6.03
N LYS A 20 -8.76 59.11 -5.32
CA LYS A 20 -8.80 59.39 -3.88
C LYS A 20 -10.18 59.29 -3.19
N VAL A 21 -10.14 58.80 -1.95
CA VAL A 21 -10.69 59.32 -0.65
C VAL A 21 -11.94 60.20 -0.63
N SER A 22 -12.87 59.87 0.27
CA SER A 22 -13.63 60.84 1.09
C SER A 22 -14.18 60.20 2.37
N GLN A 23 -13.76 60.71 3.53
CA GLN A 23 -14.24 60.37 4.87
C GLN A 23 -15.62 60.98 5.16
N ARG A 24 -16.50 60.22 5.83
CA ARG A 24 -17.50 60.78 6.75
C ARG A 24 -17.55 59.95 8.03
N ARG A 25 -17.24 60.60 9.16
CA ARG A 25 -17.50 60.09 10.51
C ARG A 25 -18.99 60.21 10.80
N SER A 26 -19.59 59.13 11.30
CA SER A 26 -20.82 59.18 12.07
C SER A 26 -20.74 58.11 13.15
N ILE A 27 -20.67 58.57 14.39
CA ILE A 27 -20.72 57.75 15.60
C ILE A 27 -22.20 57.41 15.80
N ALA A 28 -22.54 56.14 15.70
CA ALA A 28 -23.82 55.62 16.16
C ALA A 28 -23.55 54.39 17.03
N MET A 29 -23.73 54.55 18.35
CA MET A 29 -23.89 53.41 19.24
C MET A 29 -25.19 52.70 18.86
N LEU A 30 -25.08 51.46 18.41
CA LEU A 30 -26.21 50.53 18.32
C LEU A 30 -25.83 49.26 19.06
N THR A 31 -26.55 49.06 20.15
CA THR A 31 -26.68 47.80 20.90
C THR A 31 -27.09 46.70 19.93
N GLY A 32 -26.12 45.88 19.52
CA GLY A 32 -26.32 44.75 18.63
C GLY A 32 -26.14 43.45 19.40
N SER A 33 -27.25 42.74 19.57
CA SER A 33 -27.35 41.38 20.08
C SER A 33 -26.23 40.49 19.55
N LEU A 34 -25.54 39.77 20.44
CA LEU A 34 -24.61 38.72 20.07
C LEU A 34 -25.41 37.56 19.46
N LEU A 35 -25.73 37.65 18.17
CA LEU A 35 -26.04 36.47 17.38
C LEU A 35 -24.75 35.66 17.34
N LEU A 36 -24.64 34.63 18.19
CA LEU A 36 -23.76 33.51 17.89
C LEU A 36 -24.30 32.89 16.62
N SER A 37 -23.84 33.37 15.46
CA SER A 37 -23.77 32.56 14.27
C SER A 37 -22.93 31.35 14.66
N ALA A 38 -23.59 30.23 14.95
CA ALA A 38 -22.93 28.95 14.92
C ALA A 38 -22.41 28.81 13.49
N VAL A 39 -21.13 29.11 13.30
CA VAL A 39 -20.40 28.57 12.18
C VAL A 39 -20.43 27.08 12.44
N SER A 40 -21.36 26.39 11.77
CA SER A 40 -21.26 24.96 11.56
C SER A 40 -19.96 24.76 10.80
N MET A 41 -18.87 24.64 11.54
CA MET A 41 -17.66 24.05 11.03
C MET A 41 -18.08 22.62 10.73
N SER A 42 -18.35 22.34 9.45
CA SER A 42 -18.15 21.00 8.92
C SER A 42 -16.76 20.62 9.38
N VAL A 43 -16.69 19.73 10.37
CA VAL A 43 -15.45 19.16 10.85
C VAL A 43 -14.86 18.48 9.64
N ASN A 44 -13.95 19.19 8.97
CA ASN A 44 -13.16 18.63 7.90
C ASN A 44 -12.48 17.41 8.54
N ALA A 45 -12.73 16.22 7.98
CA ALA A 45 -12.03 15.01 8.38
C ALA A 45 -10.56 15.37 8.57
N GLY A 46 -10.04 15.21 9.78
CA GLY A 46 -8.61 15.40 10.01
C GLY A 46 -7.91 14.50 9.02
N SER A 47 -7.11 15.08 8.12
CA SER A 47 -6.36 14.32 7.13
C SER A 47 -5.62 13.20 7.86
N PHE A 48 -5.84 11.94 7.48
CA PHE A 48 -5.09 10.84 8.02
C PHE A 48 -3.60 11.09 7.76
N LEU A 49 -2.80 11.17 8.82
CA LEU A 49 -1.37 11.41 8.73
C LEU A 49 -0.64 10.09 8.92
N SER A 50 0.24 9.75 7.99
CA SER A 50 1.09 8.57 8.08
C SER A 50 2.51 8.88 7.63
N SER A 51 3.46 8.28 8.32
CA SER A 51 4.87 8.20 7.95
C SER A 51 5.38 6.79 8.22
N THR A 52 6.62 6.51 7.81
CA THR A 52 7.30 5.26 8.10
C THR A 52 8.58 5.52 8.87
N GLU A 53 8.89 4.64 9.82
CA GLU A 53 10.14 4.66 10.59
C GLU A 53 10.90 3.36 10.36
N TYR A 54 12.22 3.42 10.21
CA TYR A 54 13.04 2.21 10.08
C TYR A 54 13.09 1.45 11.41
N LEU A 55 12.98 0.12 11.36
CA LEU A 55 13.42 -0.73 12.46
C LEU A 55 14.94 -0.49 12.65
N PRO A 56 15.39 -0.08 13.84
CA PRO A 56 16.81 0.13 14.10
C PRO A 56 17.51 -1.22 14.25
N TYR A 57 17.88 -1.84 13.13
CA TYR A 57 18.63 -3.09 13.08
C TYR A 57 20.10 -2.82 12.72
N GLN A 58 21.00 -3.54 13.39
CA GLN A 58 22.44 -3.52 13.11
C GLN A 58 22.92 -4.96 12.94
N LEU A 59 23.79 -5.18 11.96
CA LEU A 59 24.38 -6.50 11.76
C LEU A 59 25.18 -6.92 13.01
N PRO A 60 25.11 -8.20 13.44
CA PRO A 60 26.01 -8.72 14.45
C PRO A 60 27.47 -8.46 14.05
N SER A 61 28.33 -8.07 15.00
CA SER A 61 29.69 -7.57 14.68
C SER A 61 30.54 -8.57 13.88
N ASN A 62 30.39 -9.87 14.13
CA ASN A 62 31.07 -10.92 13.38
C ASN A 62 30.58 -11.02 11.92
N ILE A 63 29.30 -10.75 11.70
CA ILE A 63 28.70 -10.72 10.36
C ILE A 63 29.18 -9.47 9.61
N GLN A 64 29.14 -8.31 10.27
CA GLN A 64 29.65 -7.05 9.69
C GLN A 64 31.11 -7.19 9.24
N GLU A 65 32.00 -7.67 10.12
CA GLU A 65 33.42 -7.85 9.79
C GLU A 65 33.63 -8.82 8.61
N THR A 66 32.85 -9.90 8.57
CA THR A 66 32.95 -10.90 7.49
C THR A 66 32.47 -10.33 6.16
N CYS A 67 31.36 -9.60 6.18
CA CYS A 67 30.76 -9.06 4.97
C CYS A 67 31.53 -7.88 4.40
N ASP A 68 32.13 -7.03 5.25
CA ASP A 68 33.01 -5.94 4.83
C ASP A 68 34.24 -6.48 4.10
N LYS A 69 34.81 -7.60 4.57
CA LYS A 69 35.95 -8.26 3.92
C LYS A 69 35.61 -8.88 2.56
N ARG A 70 34.36 -9.32 2.40
CA ARG A 70 33.87 -10.02 1.20
C ARG A 70 33.12 -9.09 0.23
N ASP A 71 32.92 -7.82 0.60
CA ASP A 71 32.14 -6.84 -0.15
C ASP A 71 30.73 -7.35 -0.52
N ASN A 72 30.05 -7.96 0.45
CA ASN A 72 28.76 -8.63 0.21
C ASN A 72 27.77 -8.53 1.38
N CYS A 73 27.73 -7.40 2.08
CA CYS A 73 26.85 -7.23 3.23
C CYS A 73 25.37 -7.45 2.91
N PRO A 74 24.65 -8.27 3.69
CA PRO A 74 23.22 -8.43 3.53
C PRO A 74 22.50 -7.12 3.83
N GLU A 75 21.46 -6.83 3.06
CA GLU A 75 20.66 -5.62 3.19
C GLU A 75 19.34 -5.92 3.89
N ILE A 76 19.05 -5.21 4.98
CA ILE A 76 17.79 -5.31 5.71
C ILE A 76 17.10 -3.95 5.68
N GLU A 77 15.89 -3.91 5.12
CA GLU A 77 15.01 -2.75 5.11
C GLU A 77 13.65 -3.13 5.69
N VAL A 78 13.51 -3.01 7.01
CA VAL A 78 12.21 -3.14 7.68
C VAL A 78 11.75 -1.76 8.13
N LYS A 79 10.53 -1.39 7.76
CA LYS A 79 9.90 -0.13 8.16
C LYS A 79 8.60 -0.40 8.89
N TYR A 80 8.34 0.36 9.94
CA TYR A 80 7.08 0.39 10.66
C TYR A 80 6.24 1.60 10.28
N LEU A 81 4.93 1.41 10.31
CA LEU A 81 3.95 2.48 10.17
C LEU A 81 3.90 3.31 11.45
N LYS A 82 3.88 4.62 11.26
CA LYS A 82 3.55 5.60 12.30
C LYS A 82 2.44 6.51 11.77
N SER A 83 1.27 6.50 12.40
CA SER A 83 0.13 7.28 11.95
C SER A 83 -0.55 8.08 13.07
N SER A 84 -1.53 8.89 12.70
CA SER A 84 -2.42 9.56 13.65
C SER A 84 -3.39 8.61 14.36
N GLN A 85 -3.40 7.32 14.02
CA GLN A 85 -4.28 6.29 14.58
C GLN A 85 -3.46 5.09 15.10
N ASN A 86 -3.02 5.14 16.36
CA ASN A 86 -2.15 4.10 16.95
C ASN A 86 -2.66 2.66 16.79
N TRP A 87 -3.98 2.44 16.80
CA TRP A 87 -4.55 1.11 16.65
C TRP A 87 -4.34 0.53 15.23
N ILE A 88 -4.19 1.38 14.22
CA ILE A 88 -3.80 0.98 12.86
C ILE A 88 -2.32 0.60 12.86
N ASP A 89 -1.48 1.41 13.51
CA ASP A 89 -0.04 1.14 13.65
C ASP A 89 0.19 -0.22 14.32
N GLU A 90 -0.52 -0.51 15.41
CA GLU A 90 -0.44 -1.78 16.14
C GLU A 90 -0.72 -2.99 15.22
N ILE A 91 -1.82 -2.95 14.46
CA ILE A 91 -2.20 -4.05 13.57
C ILE A 91 -1.20 -4.19 12.40
N ALA A 92 -0.85 -3.08 11.75
CA ALA A 92 0.06 -3.09 10.60
C ALA A 92 1.48 -3.53 11.00
N ASN A 93 1.99 -3.03 12.13
CA ASN A 93 3.34 -3.34 12.59
C ASN A 93 3.45 -4.78 13.10
N ALA A 94 2.42 -5.30 13.78
CA ALA A 94 2.41 -6.70 14.15
C ALA A 94 2.35 -7.62 12.92
N ARG A 95 1.70 -7.17 11.83
CA ARG A 95 1.73 -7.90 10.54
C ARG A 95 3.11 -7.84 9.87
N ILE A 96 3.78 -6.70 9.92
CA ILE A 96 5.18 -6.55 9.45
C ILE A 96 6.11 -7.50 10.23
N ASP A 97 6.00 -7.54 11.55
CA ASP A 97 6.76 -8.47 12.39
C ASP A 97 6.49 -9.93 12.01
N ASN A 98 5.23 -10.26 11.74
CA ASN A 98 4.86 -11.60 11.30
C ASN A 98 5.54 -11.98 9.98
N LEU A 99 5.64 -11.06 9.02
CA LEU A 99 6.32 -11.29 7.74
C LEU A 99 7.85 -11.42 7.90
N VAL A 100 8.44 -10.72 8.88
CA VAL A 100 9.87 -10.86 9.20
C VAL A 100 10.15 -12.20 9.88
N VAL A 101 9.32 -12.61 10.83
CA VAL A 101 9.53 -13.82 11.63
C VAL A 101 9.12 -15.09 10.89
N ASN A 102 8.06 -15.04 10.09
CA ASN A 102 7.49 -16.20 9.43
C ASN A 102 7.63 -16.08 7.91
N SER A 103 8.35 -17.03 7.33
CA SER A 103 8.50 -17.17 5.88
C SER A 103 7.25 -17.77 5.19
N GLN A 104 6.24 -18.20 5.96
CA GLN A 104 4.94 -18.64 5.40
C GLN A 104 3.99 -17.46 5.25
N MET A 105 3.76 -17.05 4.01
CA MET A 105 2.91 -15.91 3.68
C MET A 105 1.44 -16.32 3.76
N THR A 106 0.66 -15.69 4.63
CA THR A 106 -0.77 -16.00 4.87
C THR A 106 -1.64 -14.80 4.53
N GLU A 107 -1.94 -14.60 3.24
CA GLU A 107 -2.58 -13.37 2.71
C GLU A 107 -3.66 -12.77 3.61
N SER A 108 -3.47 -11.50 4.01
CA SER A 108 -4.44 -10.62 4.68
C SER A 108 -5.14 -11.21 5.92
N ALA A 109 -4.71 -12.36 6.43
CA ALA A 109 -5.30 -12.99 7.59
C ALA A 109 -4.84 -12.27 8.88
N PRO A 110 -5.74 -12.06 9.87
CA PRO A 110 -5.32 -11.62 11.18
C PRO A 110 -4.26 -12.57 11.75
N ILE A 111 -3.17 -12.01 12.25
CA ILE A 111 -2.10 -12.79 12.87
C ILE A 111 -2.62 -13.42 14.18
N LYS A 112 -2.18 -14.65 14.49
CA LYS A 112 -2.60 -15.38 15.69
C LYS A 112 -1.69 -15.16 16.91
N GLY A 113 -1.03 -14.01 16.95
CA GLY A 113 -0.10 -13.62 18.01
C GLY A 113 0.86 -12.56 17.52
N GLU A 114 1.28 -11.69 18.42
CA GLU A 114 2.32 -10.69 18.18
C GLU A 114 3.69 -11.34 18.39
N SER A 115 4.65 -10.99 17.53
CA SER A 115 6.04 -11.37 17.74
C SER A 115 6.71 -10.33 18.63
N SER A 116 7.50 -10.79 19.60
CA SER A 116 8.32 -9.90 20.42
C SER A 116 9.48 -9.32 19.61
N GLU A 117 9.99 -8.16 20.02
CA GLU A 117 11.19 -7.52 19.46
C GLU A 117 12.39 -8.49 19.41
N LYS A 118 12.51 -9.37 20.42
CA LYS A 118 13.54 -10.40 20.47
C LYS A 118 13.38 -11.46 19.38
N GLU A 119 12.15 -11.87 19.07
CA GLU A 119 11.87 -12.84 18.00
C GLU A 119 12.14 -12.23 16.63
N VAL A 120 11.73 -10.97 16.42
CA VAL A 120 12.04 -10.22 15.19
C VAL A 120 13.55 -10.10 14.99
N THR A 121 14.28 -9.67 16.03
CA THR A 121 15.75 -9.56 15.99
C THR A 121 16.41 -10.91 15.71
N ALA A 122 15.96 -11.98 16.38
CA ALA A 122 16.49 -13.32 16.16
C ALA A 122 16.22 -13.84 14.73
N ALA A 123 15.07 -13.50 14.14
CA ALA A 123 14.76 -13.85 12.75
C ALA A 123 15.70 -13.11 11.77
N LEU A 124 15.94 -11.82 11.98
CA LEU A 124 16.89 -11.03 11.19
C LEU A 124 18.33 -11.55 11.33
N ASP A 125 18.77 -11.84 12.56
CA ASP A 125 20.10 -12.42 12.82
C ASP A 125 20.28 -13.77 12.14
N SER A 126 19.23 -14.61 12.17
CA SER A 126 19.21 -15.89 11.46
C SER A 126 19.29 -15.70 9.94
N PHE A 127 18.54 -14.74 9.39
CA PHE A 127 18.56 -14.41 7.97
C PHE A 127 19.95 -13.96 7.52
N VAL A 128 20.56 -12.97 8.18
CA VAL A 128 21.88 -12.46 7.79
C VAL A 128 23.00 -13.48 7.99
N SER A 129 22.88 -14.33 9.02
CA SER A 129 23.82 -15.44 9.25
C SER A 129 23.70 -16.54 8.20
N SER A 130 22.50 -16.77 7.65
CA SER A 130 22.26 -17.80 6.64
C SER A 130 23.06 -17.55 5.36
N GLN A 131 23.24 -16.29 4.94
CA GLN A 131 24.05 -15.93 3.78
C GLN A 131 25.44 -16.56 3.83
N PHE A 132 26.16 -16.43 4.95
CA PHE A 132 27.54 -16.91 5.07
C PHE A 132 27.64 -18.41 5.29
N ARG A 133 26.54 -19.06 5.64
CA ARG A 133 26.46 -20.53 5.70
C ARG A 133 26.19 -21.13 4.33
N ASP A 134 25.34 -20.46 3.55
CA ASP A 134 24.78 -21.02 2.32
C ASP A 134 25.60 -20.59 1.08
N MET A 135 26.33 -19.48 1.16
CA MET A 135 27.07 -18.87 0.04
C MET A 135 28.60 -19.12 0.10
N PRO A 136 29.24 -19.48 -1.02
CA PRO A 136 30.69 -19.56 -1.12
C PRO A 136 31.41 -18.22 -0.85
N ASP A 137 32.70 -18.31 -0.51
CA ASP A 137 33.51 -17.16 -0.10
C ASP A 137 33.82 -16.16 -1.22
N ASP A 138 33.76 -16.59 -2.48
CA ASP A 138 34.12 -15.81 -3.67
C ASP A 138 32.94 -15.04 -4.29
N VAL A 139 31.78 -15.06 -3.65
CA VAL A 139 30.58 -14.41 -4.15
C VAL A 139 30.44 -12.99 -3.57
N SER A 140 30.23 -12.02 -4.46
CA SER A 140 30.23 -10.58 -4.17
C SER A 140 28.83 -9.94 -4.11
N TRP A 141 27.76 -10.73 -4.06
CA TRP A 141 26.39 -10.23 -3.87
C TRP A 141 25.85 -10.66 -2.51
N GLY A 142 24.97 -9.85 -1.93
CA GLY A 142 24.36 -10.10 -0.62
C GLY A 142 22.89 -10.54 -0.74
N TYR A 143 22.38 -11.10 0.35
CA TYR A 143 20.97 -11.33 0.59
C TYR A 143 20.29 -9.99 0.84
N ASN A 144 19.00 -9.89 0.50
CA ASN A 144 18.20 -8.69 0.74
C ASN A 144 16.85 -9.09 1.35
N LEU A 145 16.44 -8.41 2.40
CA LEU A 145 15.10 -8.51 2.99
C LEU A 145 14.52 -7.11 3.12
N MET A 146 13.37 -6.90 2.47
CA MET A 146 12.56 -5.70 2.60
C MET A 146 11.18 -6.05 3.13
N VAL A 147 10.67 -5.27 4.08
CA VAL A 147 9.26 -5.27 4.51
C VAL A 147 8.86 -3.83 4.85
N ALA A 148 7.89 -3.26 4.13
CA ALA A 148 7.49 -1.88 4.33
C ALA A 148 5.99 -1.64 4.09
N PRO A 149 5.32 -0.84 4.94
CA PRO A 149 3.97 -0.37 4.69
C PRO A 149 3.98 0.84 3.75
N ASN A 150 2.97 0.92 2.89
CA ASN A 150 2.70 2.01 1.97
C ASN A 150 1.25 2.46 2.17
N TYR A 151 1.05 3.76 2.46
CA TYR A 151 -0.29 4.34 2.50
C TYR A 151 -0.79 4.58 1.08
N LEU A 152 -1.95 4.01 0.75
CA LEU A 152 -2.55 4.09 -0.58
C LEU A 152 -3.58 5.23 -0.70
N GLY A 153 -3.91 5.89 0.41
CA GLY A 153 -4.98 6.88 0.49
C GLY A 153 -6.23 6.31 1.15
N HIS A 154 -7.38 6.92 0.84
CA HIS A 154 -8.68 6.50 1.36
C HIS A 154 -9.71 6.38 0.23
N VAL A 155 -10.74 5.57 0.50
CA VAL A 155 -11.98 5.53 -0.28
C VAL A 155 -13.11 5.73 0.71
N ASP A 156 -13.88 6.81 0.55
CA ASP A 156 -14.80 7.33 1.57
C ASP A 156 -14.11 7.38 2.95
N ASP A 157 -14.65 6.66 3.93
CA ASP A 157 -14.17 6.64 5.31
C ASP A 157 -13.12 5.53 5.57
N PHE A 158 -12.70 4.77 4.56
CA PHE A 158 -11.75 3.66 4.73
C PHE A 158 -10.32 4.06 4.41
N GLU A 159 -9.39 3.75 5.31
CA GLU A 159 -7.96 3.96 5.11
C GLU A 159 -7.33 2.71 4.48
N LEU A 160 -6.55 2.91 3.42
CA LEU A 160 -6.03 1.84 2.58
C LEU A 160 -4.50 1.79 2.65
N PHE A 161 -3.96 0.60 2.86
CA PHE A 161 -2.53 0.35 2.88
C PHE A 161 -2.15 -0.86 2.05
N GLU A 162 -0.88 -0.92 1.68
CA GLU A 162 -0.20 -2.10 1.19
C GLU A 162 1.01 -2.38 2.09
N ILE A 163 1.23 -3.63 2.49
CA ILE A 163 2.56 -4.05 2.95
C ILE A 163 3.24 -4.74 1.77
N SER A 164 4.40 -4.21 1.38
CA SER A 164 5.25 -4.82 0.35
C SER A 164 6.42 -5.51 1.04
N SER A 165 6.76 -6.72 0.58
CA SER A 165 7.94 -7.44 1.00
C SER A 165 8.74 -7.95 -0.19
N TYR A 166 10.05 -8.05 -0.03
CA TYR A 166 10.94 -8.66 -0.99
C TYR A 166 12.02 -9.45 -0.27
N ILE A 167 12.27 -10.67 -0.72
CA ILE A 167 13.32 -11.53 -0.18
C ILE A 167 14.20 -12.00 -1.32
N TYR A 168 15.51 -11.81 -1.20
CA TYR A 168 16.52 -12.40 -2.07
C TYR A 168 17.54 -13.14 -1.22
N THR A 169 17.68 -14.43 -1.48
CA THR A 169 18.64 -15.31 -0.81
C THR A 169 19.53 -16.01 -1.84
N GLY A 170 19.87 -15.32 -2.94
CA GLY A 170 20.54 -15.90 -4.09
C GLY A 170 19.60 -16.52 -5.13
N GLY A 171 20.18 -17.03 -6.22
CA GLY A 171 19.45 -17.57 -7.36
C GLY A 171 19.14 -16.53 -8.45
N ALA A 172 18.21 -16.87 -9.34
CA ALA A 172 17.94 -16.09 -10.55
C ALA A 172 17.21 -14.76 -10.28
N HIS A 173 16.36 -14.70 -9.25
CA HIS A 173 15.61 -13.52 -8.85
C HIS A 173 15.17 -13.62 -7.39
N GLY A 174 14.77 -12.49 -6.78
CA GLY A 174 14.10 -12.51 -5.48
C GLY A 174 12.61 -12.84 -5.57
N MET A 175 11.97 -12.82 -4.41
CA MET A 175 10.57 -13.19 -4.22
C MET A 175 9.81 -12.01 -3.60
N PRO A 176 9.28 -11.10 -4.44
CA PRO A 176 8.38 -10.05 -3.99
C PRO A 176 7.02 -10.62 -3.56
N TYR A 177 6.44 -9.98 -2.56
CA TYR A 177 5.13 -10.24 -2.00
C TYR A 177 4.43 -8.93 -1.68
N SER A 178 3.10 -8.95 -1.72
CA SER A 178 2.31 -7.79 -1.36
C SER A 178 0.93 -8.15 -0.83
N GLU A 179 0.50 -7.46 0.22
CA GLU A 179 -0.86 -7.59 0.75
C GLU A 179 -1.48 -6.24 1.08
N TYR A 180 -2.79 -6.15 0.85
CA TYR A 180 -3.57 -4.99 1.24
C TYR A 180 -4.06 -5.10 2.68
N LEU A 181 -4.10 -3.94 3.35
CA LEU A 181 -4.81 -3.74 4.60
C LEU A 181 -5.84 -2.63 4.39
N VAL A 182 -7.10 -2.93 4.73
CA VAL A 182 -8.21 -1.97 4.69
C VAL A 182 -8.68 -1.75 6.12
N PHE A 183 -8.76 -0.49 6.54
CA PHE A 183 -9.16 -0.12 7.89
C PHE A 183 -10.42 0.74 7.87
N ASP A 184 -11.35 0.43 8.78
CA ASP A 184 -12.52 1.25 9.09
C ASP A 184 -12.26 1.98 10.42
N PRO A 185 -11.92 3.30 10.40
CA PRO A 185 -11.70 4.08 11.60
C PRO A 185 -12.94 4.27 12.47
N SER A 186 -14.14 4.15 11.90
CA SER A 186 -15.40 4.31 12.65
C SER A 186 -15.66 3.13 13.57
N THR A 187 -15.29 1.92 13.13
CA THR A 187 -15.44 0.67 13.90
C THR A 187 -14.14 0.17 14.52
N LYS A 188 -13.01 0.83 14.26
CA LYS A 188 -11.65 0.43 14.67
C LYS A 188 -11.34 -1.02 14.30
N LYS A 189 -11.61 -1.36 13.04
CA LYS A 189 -11.52 -2.72 12.55
C LYS A 189 -10.70 -2.79 11.26
N GLN A 190 -9.86 -3.82 11.16
CA GLN A 190 -9.31 -4.27 9.89
C GLN A 190 -10.39 -5.02 9.11
N VAL A 191 -10.76 -4.51 7.94
CA VAL A 191 -11.82 -5.04 7.08
C VAL A 191 -11.26 -6.18 6.23
N MET A 192 -11.85 -7.36 6.35
CA MET A 192 -11.55 -8.53 5.52
C MET A 192 -12.51 -8.64 4.33
N LEU A 193 -12.18 -9.46 3.32
CA LEU A 193 -13.12 -9.76 2.23
C LEU A 193 -14.48 -10.24 2.78
N ASP A 194 -14.49 -11.18 3.73
CA ASP A 194 -15.72 -11.69 4.33
C ASP A 194 -16.52 -10.61 5.09
N ASP A 195 -15.86 -9.53 5.56
CA ASP A 195 -16.56 -8.37 6.13
C ASP A 195 -17.23 -7.51 5.06
N MET A 196 -16.66 -7.45 3.85
CA MET A 196 -17.22 -6.73 2.72
C MET A 196 -18.48 -7.41 2.17
N LEU A 197 -18.51 -8.74 2.16
CA LEU A 197 -19.56 -9.53 1.53
C LEU A 197 -20.90 -9.46 2.27
N ILE A 198 -22.00 -9.41 1.52
CA ILE A 198 -23.33 -9.73 2.04
C ILE A 198 -23.37 -11.24 2.35
N SER A 199 -24.01 -11.62 3.45
CA SER A 199 -24.13 -13.03 3.85
C SER A 199 -24.67 -13.90 2.71
N GLY A 200 -23.98 -14.99 2.41
CA GLY A 200 -24.31 -15.92 1.31
C GLY A 200 -23.83 -15.50 -0.08
N GLN A 201 -23.22 -14.32 -0.25
CA GLN A 201 -22.84 -13.79 -1.57
C GLN A 201 -21.40 -14.11 -2.00
N LYS A 202 -20.61 -14.82 -1.19
CA LYS A 202 -19.25 -15.27 -1.55
C LYS A 202 -19.19 -16.00 -2.91
N PRO A 203 -20.09 -16.95 -3.23
CA PRO A 203 -20.09 -17.59 -4.54
C PRO A 203 -20.35 -16.64 -5.71
N ARG A 204 -21.14 -15.58 -5.49
CA ARG A 204 -21.40 -14.56 -6.51
C ARG A 204 -20.18 -13.66 -6.70
N PHE A 205 -19.49 -13.28 -5.62
CA PHE A 205 -18.23 -12.55 -5.69
C PHE A 205 -17.16 -13.35 -6.43
N GLU A 206 -17.00 -14.64 -6.10
CA GLU A 206 -16.07 -15.56 -6.76
C GLU A 206 -16.34 -15.67 -8.26
N ALA A 207 -17.62 -15.77 -8.67
CA ALA A 207 -17.98 -15.79 -10.09
C ALA A 207 -17.59 -14.47 -10.81
N LEU A 208 -17.72 -13.32 -10.15
CA LEU A 208 -17.30 -12.02 -10.69
C LEU A 208 -15.78 -11.88 -10.76
N ALA A 209 -15.07 -12.41 -9.76
CA ALA A 209 -13.60 -12.50 -9.77
C ALA A 209 -13.11 -13.40 -10.91
N TYR A 210 -13.78 -14.53 -11.15
CA TYR A 210 -13.49 -15.41 -12.27
C TYR A 210 -13.77 -14.72 -13.63
N ASP A 211 -14.84 -13.95 -13.74
CA ASP A 211 -15.07 -13.12 -14.94
C ASP A 211 -13.95 -12.09 -15.16
N ALA A 212 -13.46 -11.46 -14.10
CA ALA A 212 -12.31 -10.56 -14.17
C ALA A 212 -11.00 -11.30 -14.52
N TYR A 213 -10.79 -12.51 -14.00
CA TYR A 213 -9.68 -13.38 -14.36
C TYR A 213 -9.65 -13.66 -15.86
N LYS A 214 -10.78 -14.04 -16.45
CA LYS A 214 -10.87 -14.28 -17.91
C LYS A 214 -10.55 -13.04 -18.73
N VAL A 215 -10.87 -11.85 -18.22
CA VAL A 215 -10.50 -10.58 -18.88
C VAL A 215 -9.00 -10.34 -18.77
N TRP A 216 -8.40 -10.57 -17.60
CA TRP A 216 -6.96 -10.45 -17.40
C TRP A 216 -6.18 -11.46 -18.25
N VAL A 217 -6.59 -12.74 -18.29
CA VAL A 217 -5.90 -13.76 -19.10
C VAL A 217 -5.82 -13.36 -20.57
N LYS A 218 -6.85 -12.71 -21.12
CA LYS A 218 -6.85 -12.22 -22.52
C LYS A 218 -5.81 -11.14 -22.80
N THR A 219 -5.18 -10.54 -21.77
CA THR A 219 -4.07 -9.60 -21.95
C THR A 219 -2.72 -10.29 -22.04
N VAL A 220 -2.63 -11.56 -21.62
CA VAL A 220 -1.37 -12.32 -21.52
C VAL A 220 -1.38 -13.67 -22.26
N ALA A 221 -2.55 -14.13 -22.73
CA ALA A 221 -2.73 -15.37 -23.47
C ALA A 221 -3.98 -15.30 -24.38
N GLU A 222 -3.97 -16.07 -25.47
CA GLU A 222 -5.08 -16.09 -26.45
C GLU A 222 -6.26 -16.97 -26.01
N ASP A 223 -5.97 -18.13 -25.40
CA ASP A 223 -6.99 -19.09 -24.95
C ASP A 223 -7.02 -19.24 -23.43
N VAL A 224 -8.15 -18.82 -22.86
CA VAL A 224 -8.39 -18.86 -21.41
C VAL A 224 -8.38 -20.29 -20.89
N ASN A 225 -9.00 -21.24 -21.61
CA ASN A 225 -9.15 -22.61 -21.13
C ASN A 225 -7.80 -23.33 -21.03
N SER A 226 -6.93 -23.15 -22.03
CA SER A 226 -5.58 -23.71 -22.03
C SER A 226 -4.69 -23.04 -20.98
N TYR A 227 -4.86 -21.73 -20.76
CA TYR A 227 -4.13 -21.03 -19.72
C TYR A 227 -4.51 -21.55 -18.32
N GLU A 228 -5.81 -21.65 -18.04
CA GLU A 228 -6.33 -22.09 -16.73
C GLU A 228 -5.96 -23.53 -16.38
N LYS A 229 -5.73 -24.41 -17.36
CA LYS A 229 -5.20 -25.76 -17.11
C LYS A 229 -3.82 -25.76 -16.46
N ASN A 230 -2.98 -24.75 -16.77
CA ASN A 230 -1.64 -24.62 -16.21
C ASN A 230 -1.62 -23.69 -14.99
N TRP A 231 -2.52 -22.72 -14.97
CA TRP A 231 -2.64 -21.68 -13.94
C TRP A 231 -4.09 -21.54 -13.50
N PRO A 232 -4.61 -22.49 -12.69
CA PRO A 232 -6.01 -22.54 -12.33
C PRO A 232 -6.41 -21.28 -11.55
N PHE A 233 -7.63 -20.79 -11.79
CA PHE A 233 -8.17 -19.70 -11.00
C PHE A 233 -8.34 -20.14 -9.54
N THR A 234 -7.92 -19.27 -8.64
CA THR A 234 -8.22 -19.34 -7.20
C THR A 234 -8.71 -17.98 -6.74
N LEU A 235 -9.62 -17.93 -5.78
CA LEU A 235 -10.00 -16.69 -5.15
C LEU A 235 -8.95 -16.30 -4.11
N SER A 236 -8.42 -15.07 -4.19
CA SER A 236 -7.57 -14.49 -3.15
C SER A 236 -8.39 -13.59 -2.24
N ASP A 237 -8.04 -13.57 -0.95
CA ASP A 237 -8.60 -12.66 0.05
C ASP A 237 -7.87 -11.30 0.09
N ASN A 238 -6.81 -11.13 -0.71
CA ASN A 238 -6.00 -9.91 -0.81
C ASN A 238 -6.72 -8.83 -1.64
N VAL A 239 -7.71 -8.19 -1.00
CA VAL A 239 -8.62 -7.24 -1.64
C VAL A 239 -8.46 -5.82 -1.09
N THR A 240 -8.67 -4.83 -1.95
CA THR A 240 -8.76 -3.42 -1.55
C THR A 240 -9.89 -2.70 -2.29
N LEU A 241 -10.30 -1.57 -1.74
CA LEU A 241 -11.25 -0.65 -2.38
C LEU A 241 -10.49 0.29 -3.33
N THR A 242 -11.17 0.73 -4.38
CA THR A 242 -10.69 1.75 -5.32
C THR A 242 -11.82 2.72 -5.64
N ASP A 243 -11.52 3.77 -6.39
CA ASP A 243 -12.54 4.70 -6.90
C ASP A 243 -13.55 4.02 -7.86
N LYS A 244 -13.22 2.85 -8.42
CA LYS A 244 -14.01 2.19 -9.48
C LYS A 244 -14.64 0.86 -9.07
N GLY A 245 -14.15 0.25 -8.00
CA GLY A 245 -14.58 -1.08 -7.57
C GLY A 245 -13.67 -1.71 -6.55
N VAL A 246 -13.74 -3.04 -6.48
CA VAL A 246 -12.84 -3.87 -5.66
C VAL A 246 -11.72 -4.40 -6.55
N SER A 247 -10.48 -4.27 -6.08
CA SER A 247 -9.30 -4.89 -6.69
C SER A 247 -8.87 -6.11 -5.88
N ILE A 248 -8.52 -7.20 -6.56
CA ILE A 248 -7.99 -8.43 -5.98
C ILE A 248 -6.57 -8.60 -6.51
N ARG A 249 -5.57 -8.59 -5.63
CA ARG A 249 -4.17 -8.77 -6.00
C ARG A 249 -3.75 -10.23 -5.80
N TYR A 250 -2.94 -10.71 -6.72
CA TYR A 250 -2.43 -12.08 -6.75
C TYR A 250 -0.91 -12.07 -6.63
N GLN A 251 -0.33 -12.93 -5.80
CA GLN A 251 1.14 -13.08 -5.74
C GLN A 251 1.70 -13.66 -7.05
N HIS A 252 3.01 -13.53 -7.24
CA HIS A 252 3.72 -14.27 -8.29
C HIS A 252 3.40 -15.78 -8.18
N TYR A 253 3.31 -16.46 -9.33
CA TYR A 253 3.02 -17.90 -9.40
C TYR A 253 1.65 -18.36 -8.89
N SER A 254 0.76 -17.47 -8.46
CA SER A 254 -0.58 -17.87 -8.01
C SER A 254 -1.48 -18.27 -9.20
N ILE A 255 -1.66 -17.35 -10.15
CA ILE A 255 -2.50 -17.52 -11.35
C ILE A 255 -1.73 -17.24 -12.64
N GLY A 256 -0.40 -17.25 -12.59
CA GLY A 256 0.46 -17.02 -13.76
C GLY A 256 1.95 -17.07 -13.46
N PRO A 257 2.79 -17.18 -14.50
CA PRO A 257 4.24 -17.21 -14.33
C PRO A 257 4.78 -15.88 -13.80
N TYR A 258 5.97 -15.92 -13.19
CA TYR A 258 6.65 -14.74 -12.63
C TYR A 258 6.75 -13.56 -13.60
N ALA A 259 6.95 -13.83 -14.89
CA ALA A 259 7.10 -12.82 -15.93
C ALA A 259 5.89 -11.87 -16.07
N TYR A 260 4.72 -12.27 -15.57
CA TYR A 260 3.51 -11.44 -15.60
C TYR A 260 3.30 -10.62 -14.31
N GLY A 261 4.26 -10.65 -13.40
CA GLY A 261 4.24 -9.89 -12.16
C GLY A 261 3.21 -10.41 -11.15
N MET A 262 2.64 -9.49 -10.37
CA MET A 262 1.50 -9.72 -9.47
C MET A 262 0.20 -9.26 -10.15
N PRO A 263 -0.63 -10.19 -10.66
CA PRO A 263 -1.86 -9.82 -11.34
C PRO A 263 -2.83 -9.05 -10.42
N ILE A 264 -3.58 -8.12 -10.99
CA ILE A 264 -4.66 -7.41 -10.31
C ILE A 264 -5.94 -7.58 -11.10
N LEU A 265 -6.94 -8.22 -10.49
CA LEU A 265 -8.29 -8.36 -11.05
C LEU A 265 -9.19 -7.26 -10.49
N ASN A 266 -9.91 -6.57 -11.36
CA ASN A 266 -10.78 -5.47 -10.96
C ASN A 266 -12.26 -5.83 -11.20
N ILE A 267 -13.08 -5.69 -10.17
CA ILE A 267 -14.53 -5.89 -10.24
C ILE A 267 -15.20 -4.52 -10.03
N PRO A 268 -15.84 -3.94 -11.06
CA PRO A 268 -16.44 -2.62 -10.96
C PRO A 268 -17.67 -2.62 -10.03
N TYR A 269 -17.91 -1.50 -9.34
CA TYR A 269 -19.02 -1.38 -8.38
C TYR A 269 -20.40 -1.69 -8.96
N ASN A 270 -20.64 -1.37 -10.23
CA ASN A 270 -21.90 -1.68 -10.89
C ASN A 270 -22.22 -3.19 -10.98
N LYS A 271 -21.23 -4.07 -10.83
CA LYS A 271 -21.41 -5.53 -10.76
C LYS A 271 -21.50 -6.05 -9.32
N LEU A 272 -21.12 -5.23 -8.34
CA LEU A 272 -21.05 -5.58 -6.92
C LEU A 272 -22.32 -5.22 -6.15
N ASP A 273 -23.33 -4.63 -6.80
CA ASP A 273 -24.65 -4.41 -6.21
C ASP A 273 -25.23 -5.73 -5.71
N LYS A 274 -25.70 -5.72 -4.46
CA LYS A 274 -26.19 -6.91 -3.72
C LYS A 274 -25.16 -8.04 -3.58
N VAL A 275 -23.87 -7.77 -3.79
CA VAL A 275 -22.77 -8.72 -3.53
C VAL A 275 -21.97 -8.27 -2.31
N ILE A 276 -21.56 -7.01 -2.28
CA ILE A 276 -20.91 -6.39 -1.11
C ILE A 276 -21.89 -5.49 -0.37
N LYS A 277 -21.65 -5.26 0.92
CA LYS A 277 -22.50 -4.40 1.75
C LYS A 277 -22.46 -2.95 1.21
N PRO A 278 -23.58 -2.22 1.16
CA PRO A 278 -23.66 -0.92 0.49
C PRO A 278 -22.68 0.15 0.98
N HIS A 279 -22.21 0.08 2.23
CA HIS A 279 -21.28 1.07 2.79
C HIS A 279 -19.84 0.91 2.25
N PHE A 280 -19.52 -0.16 1.53
CA PHE A 280 -18.25 -0.33 0.80
C PHE A 280 -18.32 0.16 -0.65
N ILE A 281 -19.47 0.70 -1.07
CA ILE A 281 -19.68 1.28 -2.40
C ILE A 281 -19.71 2.80 -2.24
N PRO A 282 -18.74 3.53 -2.82
CA PRO A 282 -18.73 4.98 -2.81
C PRO A 282 -20.01 5.59 -3.36
N LYS A 283 -20.45 6.69 -2.74
CA LYS A 283 -21.69 7.39 -3.10
C LYS A 283 -21.54 8.30 -4.31
#